data_AF-A0A9X2AD04-F1
#
_entry.id   AF-A0A9X2AD04-F1
#
_cell.length_a   1.000
_cell.length_b   1.000
_cell.length_c   1.000
_cell.angle_alpha   90.00
_cell.angle_beta   90.00
_cell.angle_gamma   90.00
#
_symmetry.space_group_name_H-M   'P 1'
#
loop_
_entity.id
_entity.type
_entity.pdbx_description
1 polymer ?
#
loop_
_entity_poly.entity_id
_entity_poly.type
_entity_poly.pdbx_seq_one_letter_code
_entity_poly.pdbx_strand_id
1 'polypeptide(L)' 'MQTAELFERYVVSRQACDERTSILEEIKERVERSEIKIIDVQRNRDHLIIVCRKRTWH' A
#
# COMPACT_ATOMS: atom_id res chain seq x y z
N MET A 1 16.36 7.75 -15.00
CA MET A 1 15.35 6.68 -14.75
C MET A 1 15.34 6.31 -13.26
N GLN A 2 14.91 7.22 -12.36
CA GLN A 2 14.97 7.01 -10.88
C GLN A 2 13.59 7.04 -10.19
N THR A 3 12.51 7.34 -10.91
CA THR A 3 11.20 7.59 -10.31
C THR A 3 10.39 6.33 -9.98
N ALA A 4 10.65 5.21 -10.66
CA ALA A 4 9.87 3.97 -10.45
C ALA A 4 10.18 3.30 -9.09
N GLU A 5 11.41 3.41 -8.59
CA GLU A 5 11.85 2.80 -7.32
C GLU A 5 11.21 3.46 -6.08
N LEU A 6 10.63 4.64 -6.25
CA LEU A 6 9.98 5.41 -5.18
C LEU A 6 8.55 4.96 -4.90
N PHE A 7 7.93 4.18 -5.78
CA PHE A 7 6.52 3.81 -5.64
C PHE A 7 6.35 2.30 -5.48
N GLU A 8 5.49 1.92 -4.54
CA GLU A 8 5.10 0.54 -4.26
C GLU A 8 3.60 0.38 -4.47
N ARG A 9 3.16 -0.80 -4.91
CA ARG A 9 1.74 -1.09 -5.15
C ARG A 9 1.37 -2.38 -4.46
N TYR A 10 0.29 -2.35 -3.69
CA TYR A 10 -0.32 -3.53 -3.09
C TYR A 10 -1.63 -3.81 -3.80
N VAL A 11 -1.87 -5.07 -4.14
CA VAL A 11 -3.15 -5.54 -4.65
C VAL A 11 -3.73 -6.46 -3.59
N VAL A 12 -4.83 -6.02 -2.98
CA VAL A 12 -5.49 -6.74 -1.89
C VAL A 12 -6.84 -7.22 -2.39
N SER A 13 -7.12 -8.52 -2.31
CA SER A 13 -8.47 -8.99 -2.62
C SER A 13 -9.43 -8.53 -1.51
N ARG A 14 -10.66 -8.19 -1.87
CA ARG A 14 -11.66 -7.77 -0.90
C ARG A 14 -11.99 -8.89 0.09
N GLN A 15 -12.03 -10.14 -0.38
CA GLN A 15 -12.17 -11.30 0.49
C GLN A 15 -11.04 -11.39 1.52
N ALA A 16 -9.80 -11.09 1.13
CA ALA A 16 -8.68 -11.03 2.07
C ALA A 16 -8.82 -9.87 3.05
N CYS A 17 -9.36 -8.71 2.63
CA CYS A 17 -9.67 -7.62 3.58
C CYS A 17 -10.67 -8.06 4.66
N ASP A 18 -11.63 -8.91 4.29
CA ASP A 18 -12.71 -9.35 5.17
C ASP A 18 -12.30 -10.55 6.06
N GLU A 19 -11.41 -11.42 5.58
CA GLU A 19 -11.03 -12.67 6.25
C GLU A 19 -9.63 -12.65 6.90
N ARG A 20 -8.68 -11.86 6.36
CA ARG A 20 -7.28 -11.77 6.83
C ARG A 20 -6.70 -10.38 6.60
N THR A 21 -6.83 -9.52 7.61
CA THR A 21 -6.35 -8.14 7.62
C THR A 21 -4.82 -8.00 7.58
N SER A 22 -4.04 -9.08 7.53
CA SER A 22 -2.58 -9.04 7.76
C SER A 22 -1.83 -8.09 6.82
N ILE A 23 -2.21 -8.01 5.55
CA ILE A 23 -1.56 -7.09 4.60
C ILE A 23 -1.97 -5.63 4.85
N LEU A 24 -3.21 -5.38 5.28
CA LEU A 24 -3.67 -4.03 5.60
C LEU A 24 -3.04 -3.53 6.90
N GLU A 25 -2.87 -4.41 7.89
CA GLU A 25 -2.13 -4.11 9.12
C GLU A 25 -0.64 -3.86 8.82
N GLU A 26 0.00 -4.64 7.96
CA GLU A 26 1.38 -4.36 7.53
C GLU A 26 1.50 -2.98 6.86
N ILE A 27 0.61 -2.67 5.92
CA ILE A 27 0.58 -1.36 5.26
C ILE A 27 0.39 -0.24 6.29
N LYS A 28 -0.52 -0.44 7.26
CA LYS A 28 -0.77 0.51 8.34
C LYS A 28 0.47 0.71 9.21
N GLU A 29 1.12 -0.35 9.67
CA GLU A 29 2.36 -0.25 10.46
C GLU A 29 3.46 0.52 9.71
N ARG A 30 3.63 0.25 8.40
CA ARG A 30 4.62 0.94 7.57
C ARG A 30 4.28 2.43 7.39
N VAL A 31 3.01 2.78 7.33
CA VAL A 31 2.54 4.19 7.33
C VAL A 31 2.82 4.85 8.67
N GLU A 32 2.51 4.18 9.79
CA GLU A 32 2.75 4.68 11.15
C GLU A 32 4.25 4.91 11.42
N ARG A 33 5.11 4.01 10.93
CA ARG A 33 6.58 4.16 10.96
C ARG A 33 7.11 5.18 9.96
N SER A 34 6.23 5.81 9.17
CA SER A 34 6.57 6.79 8.13
C SER A 34 7.53 6.26 7.06
N GLU A 35 7.57 4.94 6.85
CA GLU A 35 8.37 4.30 5.80
C GLU A 35 7.74 4.51 4.42
N ILE A 36 6.41 4.54 4.39
CA ILE A 36 5.62 4.77 3.19
C ILE A 36 4.51 5.80 3.45
N LYS A 37 4.07 6.46 2.38
CA LYS A 37 2.87 7.31 2.36
C LYS A 37 1.92 6.78 1.31
N ILE A 38 0.67 6.50 1.67
CA ILE A 38 -0.38 6.18 0.70
C ILE A 38 -0.68 7.43 -0.11
N ILE A 39 -0.67 7.31 -1.44
CA ILE A 39 -0.93 8.43 -2.37
C ILE A 39 -2.19 8.22 -3.19
N ASP A 40 -2.61 6.98 -3.41
CA ASP A 40 -3.80 6.64 -4.16
C ASP A 40 -4.35 5.28 -3.69
N VAL A 41 -5.67 5.12 -3.77
CA VAL A 41 -6.36 3.85 -3.50
C VAL A 41 -7.44 3.67 -4.55
N GLN A 42 -7.23 2.70 -5.42
CA GLN A 42 -8.19 2.34 -6.46
C GLN A 42 -9.02 1.15 -5.99
N ARG A 43 -10.34 1.25 -6.17
CA ARG A 43 -11.28 0.24 -5.73
C ARG A 43 -11.91 -0.40 -6.96
N ASN A 44 -11.66 -1.69 -7.11
CA ASN A 44 -12.32 -2.54 -8.10
C ASN A 44 -13.37 -3.42 -7.39
N ARG A 45 -14.19 -4.11 -8.18
CA ARG A 45 -15.24 -4.99 -7.67
C ARG A 45 -14.70 -6.03 -6.69
N ASP A 46 -13.54 -6.62 -7.00
CA ASP A 46 -12.98 -7.74 -6.24
C ASP A 46 -11.68 -7.38 -5.52
N HIS A 47 -11.04 -6.25 -5.85
CA HIS A 47 -9.70 -5.88 -5.36
C HIS A 47 -9.61 -4.41 -4.94
N LEU A 48 -8.71 -4.13 -4.01
CA LEU A 48 -8.19 -2.82 -3.67
C LEU A 48 -6.74 -2.74 -4.16
N ILE A 49 -6.43 -1.68 -4.91
CA ILE A 49 -5.06 -1.38 -5.32
C ILE A 49 -4.61 -0.17 -4.53
N ILE A 50 -3.63 -0.35 -3.65
CA ILE A 50 -3.09 0.71 -2.80
C ILE A 50 -1.74 1.12 -3.39
N VAL A 51 -1.61 2.38 -3.76
CA VAL A 51 -0.36 2.95 -4.27
C VAL A 51 0.29 3.76 -3.17
N CYS A 52 1.56 3.45 -2.91
CA CYS A 52 2.36 4.05 -1.87
C CYS A 52 3.61 4.69 -2.45
N ARG A 53 4.08 5.78 -1.82
CA ARG A 53 5.39 6.38 -2.05
C ARG A 53 6.30 6.05 -0.87
N LYS A 54 7.49 5.51 -1.13
CA LYS A 54 8.53 5.26 -0.13
C LYS A 54 9.16 6.58 0.33
N ARG A 55 9.50 6.66 1.61
CA ARG A 55 10.28 7.78 2.14
C ARG A 55 11.75 7.59 1.76
N THR A 56 12.31 8.56 1.04
CA THR A 56 13.75 8.65 0.80
C THR A 56 14.36 9.55 1.86
N TRP A 57 15.23 8.98 2.71
CA TRP A 57 16.04 9.77 3.63
C TRP A 57 17.19 10.39 2.82
N HIS A 58 17.27 11.72 2.85
CA HIS A 58 18.41 12.49 2.35
C HIS A 58 19.29 12.88 3.53
#